data_AF-A0A7S4VTC9-F1
#
_entry.id   AF-A0A7S4VTC9-F1
#
_cell.length_a   1.000
_cell.length_b   1.000
_cell.length_c   1.000
_cell.angle_alpha   90.00
_cell.angle_beta   90.00
_cell.angle_gamma   90.00
#
_symmetry.space_group_name_H-M   'P 1'
#
loop_
_entity.id
_entity.type
_entity.pdbx_description
1 polymer ?
#
loop_
_entity_poly.entity_id
_entity_poly.type
_entity_poly.pdbx_seq_one_letter_code
_entity_poly.pdbx_strand_id
1 'polypeptide(L)'
;MGSSQSAPPASLSSNHSSASSRTSSGAAGQHAALPPGVRLDDSEVQGVEFVEKSVLACPLPAKAWIELGRWNPVSLLMLAPVWSYHLSGPADHWWFVARSSDHTYYYVAQFCASNGENHITGYAFLGMWAAIASGLQYPEANWWYAREWRPCERPRCKEDLDGLVLQNPAVEFPYSWVDNNCQHFAVHLYEGAAKHSA
;
A
#
# COMPACT_ATOMS: atom_id res chain seq x y z
N MET A 1 -62.46 27.83 19.29
CA MET A 1 -61.76 27.55 20.56
C MET A 1 -61.43 26.07 20.59
N GLY A 2 -60.15 25.71 20.79
CA GLY A 2 -59.72 24.35 21.11
C GLY A 2 -59.23 23.49 19.95
N SER A 3 -57.99 23.71 19.51
CA SER A 3 -57.21 22.76 18.69
C SER A 3 -56.65 21.65 19.58
N SER A 4 -56.68 20.40 19.13
CA SER A 4 -55.83 19.33 19.67
C SER A 4 -55.57 18.29 18.58
N GLN A 5 -54.38 18.39 17.97
CA GLN A 5 -53.78 17.36 17.12
C GLN A 5 -52.84 16.53 18.00
N SER A 6 -53.02 15.21 18.02
CA SER A 6 -52.13 14.26 18.67
C SER A 6 -51.41 13.43 17.61
N ALA A 7 -50.08 13.57 17.57
CA ALA A 7 -49.16 12.85 16.70
C ALA A 7 -48.93 11.40 17.18
N PRO A 8 -48.60 10.47 16.28
CA PRO A 8 -48.19 9.11 16.65
C PRO A 8 -46.70 9.04 17.03
N PRO A 9 -46.29 8.17 17.98
CA PRO A 9 -44.90 7.97 18.34
C PRO A 9 -44.16 7.04 17.37
N ALA A 10 -42.88 7.35 17.17
CA ALA A 10 -41.94 6.67 16.30
C ALA A 10 -41.47 5.32 16.86
N SER A 11 -41.13 4.44 15.92
CA SER A 11 -40.56 3.10 16.04
C SER A 11 -39.22 3.04 16.75
N LEU A 12 -39.08 2.15 17.73
CA LEU A 12 -37.81 1.69 18.31
C LEU A 12 -37.61 0.21 17.92
N SER A 13 -36.83 -0.04 16.87
CA SER A 13 -36.26 -1.37 16.60
C SER A 13 -34.79 -1.37 17.04
N SER A 14 -34.49 -2.25 17.99
CA SER A 14 -33.17 -2.52 18.52
C SER A 14 -32.44 -3.53 17.62
N ASN A 15 -31.55 -3.06 16.74
CA ASN A 15 -30.59 -3.93 16.09
C ASN A 15 -29.30 -3.98 16.93
N HIS A 16 -29.11 -5.10 17.61
CA HIS A 16 -27.81 -5.53 18.11
C HIS A 16 -26.94 -5.95 16.92
N SER A 17 -25.79 -5.31 16.74
CA SER A 17 -24.69 -5.85 15.95
C SER A 17 -23.40 -5.58 16.69
N SER A 18 -22.90 -6.64 17.30
CA SER A 18 -21.65 -6.70 18.06
C SER A 18 -20.47 -6.52 17.10
N ALA A 19 -20.03 -5.29 16.89
CA ALA A 19 -18.72 -5.04 16.29
C ALA A 19 -17.66 -5.17 17.39
N SER A 20 -17.10 -6.37 17.52
CA SER A 20 -15.87 -6.60 18.29
C SER A 20 -14.70 -5.94 17.56
N SER A 21 -14.44 -4.67 17.85
CA SER A 21 -13.21 -3.98 17.49
C SER A 21 -12.08 -4.54 18.35
N ARG A 22 -11.37 -5.55 17.83
CA ARG A 22 -10.07 -5.95 18.36
C ARG A 22 -9.03 -4.93 17.92
N THR A 23 -8.79 -3.95 18.79
CA THR A 23 -7.58 -3.15 18.80
C THR A 23 -6.38 -4.03 19.16
N SER A 24 -5.42 -4.14 18.24
CA SER A 24 -4.07 -4.59 18.56
C SER A 24 -3.09 -3.46 18.23
N SER A 25 -2.86 -2.64 19.25
CA SER A 25 -1.73 -1.74 19.37
C SER A 25 -0.44 -2.54 19.41
N GLY A 26 0.32 -2.53 18.31
CA GLY A 26 1.72 -2.96 18.27
C GLY A 26 2.63 -1.74 18.42
N ALA A 27 3.35 -1.67 19.53
CA ALA A 27 4.24 -0.57 19.86
C ALA A 27 5.54 -0.61 19.03
N ALA A 28 5.76 0.45 18.25
CA ALA A 28 7.09 0.93 17.85
C ALA A 28 7.04 2.46 17.84
N GLY A 29 7.74 3.09 18.78
CA GLY A 29 8.12 4.52 18.81
C GLY A 29 6.99 5.55 18.68
N GLN A 30 6.72 6.30 19.76
CA GLN A 30 6.06 7.60 19.68
C GLN A 30 6.93 8.59 18.88
N HIS A 31 6.86 8.52 17.56
CA HIS A 31 7.33 9.58 16.66
C HIS A 31 6.11 10.32 16.15
N ALA A 32 6.17 11.66 16.19
CA ALA A 32 5.10 12.53 15.77
C ALA A 32 4.56 12.09 14.41
N ALA A 33 3.27 11.76 14.36
CA ALA A 33 2.58 11.38 13.14
C ALA A 33 2.80 12.48 12.10
N LEU A 34 3.43 12.12 10.97
CA LEU A 34 3.50 13.00 9.80
C LEU A 34 2.06 13.46 9.48
N PRO A 35 1.84 14.76 9.18
CA PRO A 35 0.49 15.25 8.90
C PRO A 35 -0.08 14.41 7.75
N PRO A 36 -1.23 13.74 7.95
CA PRO A 36 -1.79 12.89 6.94
C PRO A 36 -2.13 13.81 5.76
N GLY A 37 -1.38 13.68 4.68
CA GLY A 37 -2.01 13.92 3.39
C GLY A 37 -3.29 13.08 3.37
N VAL A 38 -4.40 13.71 3.02
CA VAL A 38 -5.73 13.19 3.36
C VAL A 38 -5.92 11.88 2.60
N ARG A 39 -5.87 10.75 3.31
CA ARG A 39 -6.42 9.50 2.80
C ARG A 39 -7.90 9.78 2.58
N LEU A 40 -8.34 9.49 1.37
CA LEU A 40 -9.71 9.74 0.95
C LEU A 40 -10.54 8.48 1.16
N ASP A 41 -11.79 8.68 1.57
CA ASP A 41 -12.80 7.65 1.59
C ASP A 41 -13.28 7.33 0.16
N ASP A 42 -13.80 6.12 -0.06
CA ASP A 42 -14.22 5.68 -1.40
C ASP A 42 -15.29 6.62 -2.01
N SER A 43 -16.17 7.19 -1.19
CA SER A 43 -17.17 8.17 -1.65
C SER A 43 -16.58 9.46 -2.19
N GLU A 44 -15.41 9.87 -1.70
CA GLU A 44 -14.74 11.10 -2.14
C GLU A 44 -14.07 10.95 -3.51
N VAL A 45 -13.86 9.71 -3.95
CA VAL A 45 -13.18 9.37 -5.22
C VAL A 45 -14.06 8.60 -6.21
N GLN A 46 -15.36 8.50 -5.94
CA GLN A 46 -16.34 7.71 -6.71
C GLN A 46 -16.50 8.12 -8.20
N GLY A 47 -15.90 9.23 -8.63
CA GLY A 47 -15.89 9.67 -10.03
C GLY A 47 -14.49 9.99 -10.56
N VAL A 48 -13.45 9.65 -9.82
CA VAL A 48 -12.07 9.96 -10.20
C VAL A 48 -11.55 8.86 -11.13
N GLU A 49 -11.04 9.28 -12.28
CA GLU A 49 -10.32 8.39 -13.20
C GLU A 49 -8.81 8.57 -13.05
N PHE A 50 -8.12 7.44 -12.87
CA PHE A 50 -6.67 7.36 -12.86
C PHE A 50 -6.17 7.00 -14.26
N VAL A 51 -5.36 7.88 -14.84
CA VAL A 51 -4.97 7.84 -16.26
C VAL A 51 -3.49 7.53 -16.47
N GLU A 52 -2.68 7.65 -15.43
CA GLU A 52 -1.26 7.31 -15.46
C GLU A 52 -0.89 6.44 -14.27
N LYS A 53 0.17 5.64 -14.42
CA LYS A 53 0.70 4.72 -13.42
C LYS A 53 2.21 4.73 -13.36
N SER A 54 2.75 4.40 -12.19
CA SER A 54 4.18 4.37 -11.87
C SER A 54 4.44 3.33 -10.76
N VAL A 55 5.72 3.07 -10.49
CA VAL A 55 6.15 2.29 -9.32
C VAL A 55 7.17 3.11 -8.56
N LEU A 56 6.92 3.30 -7.26
CA LEU A 56 7.84 3.94 -6.35
C LEU A 56 8.55 2.88 -5.51
N ALA A 57 9.75 3.21 -5.04
CA ALA A 57 10.46 2.37 -4.10
C ALA A 57 11.21 3.21 -3.05
N CYS A 58 11.45 2.62 -1.88
CA CYS A 58 12.27 3.17 -0.81
C CYS A 58 13.18 2.09 -0.20
N PRO A 59 14.35 2.45 0.37
CA PRO A 59 15.25 1.46 0.93
C PRO A 59 14.70 0.91 2.25
N LEU A 60 14.85 -0.39 2.51
CA LEU A 60 14.47 -0.96 3.82
C LEU A 60 15.44 -0.51 4.94
N PRO A 61 14.96 -0.39 6.20
CA PRO A 61 15.76 0.10 7.32
C PRO A 61 17.11 -0.62 7.52
N ALA A 62 17.17 -1.93 7.29
CA ALA A 62 18.38 -2.73 7.50
C ALA A 62 19.46 -2.55 6.40
N LYS A 63 19.08 -2.05 5.21
CA LYS A 63 20.02 -1.73 4.12
C LYS A 63 20.88 -0.51 4.45
N ALA A 64 20.28 0.53 5.02
CA ALA A 64 20.98 1.75 5.40
C ALA A 64 22.14 1.49 6.38
N TRP A 65 21.99 0.51 7.26
CA TRP A 65 23.00 0.14 8.25
C TRP A 65 24.17 -0.63 7.65
N ILE A 66 23.95 -1.39 6.58
CA ILE A 66 24.98 -2.18 5.90
C ILE A 66 25.80 -1.31 4.94
N GLU A 67 25.18 -0.33 4.27
CA GLU A 67 25.90 0.64 3.43
C GLU A 67 26.79 1.60 4.24
N LEU A 68 26.38 1.94 5.47
CA LEU A 68 27.18 2.73 6.42
C LEU A 68 28.25 1.90 7.15
N GLY A 69 28.16 0.58 7.08
CA GLY A 69 29.04 -0.37 7.75
C GLY A 69 30.29 -0.70 6.93
N ARG A 70 31.40 -0.05 7.25
CA ARG A 70 32.76 -0.55 6.99
C ARG A 70 33.00 -1.84 7.80
N TRP A 71 33.09 -3.03 7.19
CA TRP A 71 33.36 -4.26 7.94
C TRP A 71 34.44 -5.17 7.33
N ASN A 72 35.11 -5.91 8.23
CA ASN A 72 36.29 -6.74 8.04
C ASN A 72 35.95 -8.10 7.36
N PRO A 73 36.82 -8.62 6.47
CA PRO A 73 36.66 -9.89 5.73
C PRO A 73 36.26 -11.12 6.54
N VAL A 74 36.61 -11.21 7.83
CA VAL A 74 36.25 -12.37 8.67
C VAL A 74 34.77 -12.38 9.03
N SER A 75 34.16 -11.21 9.21
CA SER A 75 32.71 -11.08 9.43
C SER A 75 31.91 -11.51 8.20
N LEU A 76 32.51 -11.43 7.00
CA LEU A 76 31.85 -11.86 5.77
C LEU A 76 31.68 -13.38 5.65
N LEU A 77 32.61 -14.15 6.21
CA LEU A 77 32.64 -15.60 6.03
C LEU A 77 31.70 -16.34 7.00
N MET A 78 31.52 -15.81 8.21
CA MET A 78 30.71 -16.46 9.25
C MET A 78 29.21 -16.16 9.15
N LEU A 79 28.81 -15.15 8.37
CA LEU A 79 27.41 -14.72 8.23
C LEU A 79 26.79 -15.07 6.86
N ALA A 80 27.54 -15.72 5.97
CA ALA A 80 27.10 -16.05 4.61
C ALA A 80 25.74 -16.80 4.50
N PRO A 81 25.36 -17.73 5.40
CA PRO A 81 24.03 -18.36 5.36
C PRO A 81 22.90 -17.41 5.78
N VAL A 82 23.21 -16.41 6.62
CA VAL A 82 22.29 -15.31 6.97
C VAL A 82 22.21 -14.30 5.83
N TRP A 83 23.16 -14.31 4.89
CA TRP A 83 23.23 -13.39 3.75
C TRP A 83 22.60 -13.87 2.46
N SER A 84 22.19 -15.13 2.41
CA SER A 84 21.20 -15.55 1.40
C SER A 84 19.93 -14.70 1.49
N TYR A 85 19.66 -14.06 2.65
CA TYR A 85 18.63 -13.02 2.84
C TYR A 85 18.99 -11.63 2.26
N HIS A 86 20.22 -11.40 1.82
CA HIS A 86 20.74 -10.11 1.34
C HIS A 86 21.15 -10.09 -0.13
N LEU A 87 21.04 -11.22 -0.84
CA LEU A 87 21.44 -11.36 -2.25
C LEU A 87 20.24 -11.49 -3.22
N SER A 88 19.00 -11.49 -2.72
CA SER A 88 17.79 -11.41 -3.54
C SER A 88 17.49 -9.96 -3.94
N GLY A 89 18.33 -9.39 -4.80
CA GLY A 89 18.17 -8.01 -5.31
C GLY A 89 18.27 -6.92 -4.23
N PRO A 90 18.25 -5.63 -4.61
CA PRO A 90 18.18 -4.56 -3.61
C PRO A 90 16.85 -4.70 -2.86
N ALA A 91 16.89 -5.09 -1.60
CA ALA A 91 15.68 -5.25 -0.78
C ALA A 91 15.11 -3.87 -0.45
N ASP A 92 14.34 -3.34 -1.38
CA ASP A 92 13.61 -2.09 -1.29
C ASP A 92 12.12 -2.41 -1.09
N HIS A 93 11.36 -1.52 -0.47
CA HIS A 93 9.90 -1.62 -0.44
C HIS A 93 9.36 -0.94 -1.69
N TRP A 94 8.58 -1.67 -2.49
CA TRP A 94 8.01 -1.18 -3.74
C TRP A 94 6.50 -1.03 -3.61
N TRP A 95 5.93 0.04 -4.15
CA TRP A 95 4.49 0.21 -4.20
C TRP A 95 4.03 0.78 -5.54
N PHE A 96 2.85 0.34 -5.94
CA PHE A 96 2.21 0.81 -7.16
C PHE A 96 1.50 2.14 -6.89
N VAL A 97 1.60 3.07 -7.83
CA VAL A 97 0.88 4.35 -7.77
C VAL A 97 0.19 4.62 -9.10
N ALA A 98 -1.05 5.10 -9.05
CA ALA A 98 -1.74 5.68 -10.19
C ALA A 98 -2.21 7.10 -9.87
N ARG A 99 -2.38 7.97 -10.86
CA ARG A 99 -2.82 9.36 -10.66
C ARG A 99 -3.89 9.81 -11.65
N SER A 100 -4.71 10.76 -11.23
CA SER A 100 -5.68 11.45 -12.09
C SER A 100 -5.00 12.37 -13.09
N SER A 101 -5.72 12.77 -14.15
CA SER A 101 -5.18 13.60 -15.25
C SER A 101 -4.74 15.00 -14.81
N ASP A 102 -5.36 15.52 -13.77
CA ASP A 102 -5.03 16.80 -13.14
C ASP A 102 -3.96 16.66 -12.04
N HIS A 103 -3.48 15.44 -11.78
CA HIS A 103 -2.52 15.10 -10.73
C HIS A 103 -2.99 15.50 -9.32
N THR A 104 -4.30 15.59 -9.08
CA THR A 104 -4.86 15.89 -7.77
C THR A 104 -4.96 14.63 -6.91
N TYR A 105 -5.42 13.52 -7.51
CA TYR A 105 -5.73 12.29 -6.81
C TYR A 105 -4.72 11.20 -7.15
N TYR A 106 -4.33 10.45 -6.13
CA TYR A 106 -3.38 9.35 -6.26
C TYR A 106 -3.95 8.10 -5.63
N TYR A 107 -3.92 7.00 -6.37
CA TYR A 107 -4.20 5.67 -5.85
C TYR A 107 -2.88 4.98 -5.53
N VAL A 108 -2.78 4.34 -4.38
CA VAL A 108 -1.61 3.57 -3.95
C VAL A 108 -2.05 2.15 -3.62
N ALA A 109 -1.33 1.18 -4.16
CA ALA A 109 -1.45 -0.22 -3.78
C ALA A 109 -0.14 -0.77 -3.22
N GLN A 110 -0.26 -1.51 -2.12
CA GLN A 110 0.86 -2.11 -1.41
C GLN A 110 0.59 -3.58 -1.11
N PHE A 111 1.67 -4.35 -1.04
CA PHE A 111 1.67 -5.76 -0.69
C PHE A 111 2.77 -6.02 0.34
N CYS A 112 2.38 -6.54 1.50
CA CYS A 112 3.29 -6.90 2.57
C CYS A 112 2.83 -8.21 3.23
N ALA A 113 3.63 -8.71 4.17
CA ALA A 113 3.25 -9.85 4.99
C ALA A 113 3.42 -9.53 6.47
N SER A 114 2.50 -10.05 7.27
CA SER A 114 2.54 -9.97 8.73
C SER A 114 2.02 -11.27 9.29
N ASN A 115 2.77 -11.87 10.21
CA ASN A 115 2.45 -13.16 10.85
C ASN A 115 2.19 -14.31 9.87
N GLY A 116 2.88 -14.31 8.72
CA GLY A 116 2.74 -15.36 7.68
C GLY A 116 1.51 -15.19 6.79
N GLU A 117 0.71 -14.14 6.98
CA GLU A 117 -0.41 -13.80 6.12
C GLU A 117 -0.05 -12.65 5.20
N ASN A 118 -0.57 -12.71 3.97
CA ASN A 118 -0.48 -11.66 2.97
C ASN A 118 -1.41 -10.51 3.34
N HIS A 119 -0.89 -9.29 3.33
CA HIS A 119 -1.64 -8.05 3.54
C HIS A 119 -1.55 -7.20 2.29
N ILE A 120 -2.71 -6.78 1.79
CA ILE A 120 -2.84 -6.02 0.55
C ILE A 120 -3.70 -4.80 0.84
N THR A 121 -3.26 -3.65 0.37
CA THR A 121 -3.99 -2.39 0.57
C THR A 121 -4.13 -1.65 -0.75
N GLY A 122 -5.28 -1.01 -0.95
CA GLY A 122 -5.57 -0.11 -2.07
C GLY A 122 -6.27 1.14 -1.56
N TYR A 123 -5.57 2.28 -1.51
CA TYR A 123 -6.09 3.52 -0.93
C TYR A 123 -5.88 4.71 -1.86
N ALA A 124 -6.80 5.68 -1.77
CA ALA A 124 -6.69 6.94 -2.48
C ALA A 124 -6.20 8.05 -1.55
N PHE A 125 -5.48 9.01 -2.11
CA PHE A 125 -4.85 10.11 -1.42
C PHE A 125 -4.96 11.40 -2.22
N LEU A 126 -5.08 12.52 -1.50
CA LEU A 126 -4.98 13.85 -2.08
C LEU A 126 -3.51 14.30 -2.16
N GLY A 127 -2.99 14.42 -3.38
CA GLY A 127 -1.64 14.88 -3.67
C GLY A 127 -0.54 13.82 -3.56
N MET A 128 0.54 14.02 -4.34
CA MET A 128 1.63 13.04 -4.46
C MET A 128 2.38 12.81 -3.14
N TRP A 129 2.54 13.88 -2.34
CA TRP A 129 3.19 13.80 -1.03
C TRP A 129 2.54 12.74 -0.14
N ALA A 130 1.21 12.74 -0.07
CA ALA A 130 0.43 11.80 0.72
C ALA A 130 0.63 10.36 0.25
N ALA A 131 0.61 10.16 -1.07
CA ALA A 131 0.86 8.87 -1.69
C ALA A 131 2.28 8.35 -1.43
N ILE A 132 3.30 9.21 -1.48
CA ILE A 132 4.68 8.86 -1.12
C ILE A 132 4.76 8.46 0.36
N ALA A 133 4.28 9.32 1.25
CA ALA A 133 4.35 9.11 2.69
C ALA A 133 3.72 7.77 3.12
N SER A 134 2.67 7.34 2.43
CA SER A 134 2.01 6.05 2.68
C SER A 134 2.89 4.81 2.46
N GLY A 135 3.91 4.91 1.61
CA GLY A 135 4.83 3.81 1.27
C GLY A 135 6.15 3.84 2.05
N LEU A 136 6.48 4.93 2.73
CA LEU A 136 7.75 5.06 3.45
C LEU A 136 7.77 4.14 4.68
N GLN A 137 8.85 3.35 4.81
CA GLN A 137 9.02 2.41 5.92
C GLN A 137 9.51 3.07 7.22
N TYR A 138 10.03 4.29 7.13
CA TYR A 138 10.49 5.11 8.25
C TYR A 138 10.52 6.58 7.85
N PRO A 139 10.45 7.54 8.81
CA PRO A 139 10.29 8.96 8.49
C PRO A 139 11.37 9.55 7.59
N GLU A 140 12.61 9.10 7.75
CA GLU A 140 13.76 9.62 7.00
C GLU A 140 14.06 8.85 5.71
N ALA A 141 13.15 7.96 5.29
CA ALA A 141 13.32 7.18 4.08
C ALA A 141 13.22 8.09 2.86
N ASN A 142 14.26 8.06 2.01
CA ASN A 142 14.16 8.60 0.66
C ASN A 142 13.36 7.64 -0.24
N TRP A 143 12.86 8.15 -1.35
CA TRP A 143 12.16 7.36 -2.35
C TRP A 143 12.68 7.69 -3.76
N TRP A 144 12.42 6.79 -4.70
CA TRP A 144 12.70 7.02 -6.12
C TRP A 144 11.66 6.33 -7.00
N TYR A 145 11.64 6.69 -8.28
CA TYR A 145 10.85 5.99 -9.30
C TYR A 145 11.56 4.69 -9.70
N ALA A 146 11.02 3.55 -9.27
CA ALA A 146 11.46 2.25 -9.77
C ALA A 146 10.92 1.98 -11.18
N ARG A 147 9.79 2.63 -11.54
CA ARG A 147 9.28 2.77 -12.91
C ARG A 147 8.75 4.19 -13.09
N GLU A 148 9.08 4.81 -14.20
CA GLU A 148 8.57 6.15 -14.55
C GLU A 148 7.06 6.14 -14.76
N TRP A 149 6.46 7.33 -14.80
CA TRP A 149 5.06 7.48 -15.14
C TRP A 149 4.82 7.06 -16.59
N ARG A 150 3.79 6.24 -16.79
CA ARG A 150 3.26 5.93 -18.12
C ARG A 150 1.74 6.05 -18.14
N PRO A 151 1.13 6.34 -19.29
CA PRO A 151 -0.31 6.25 -19.46
C PRO A 151 -0.83 4.84 -19.14
N CYS A 152 -1.99 4.77 -18.50
CA CYS A 152 -2.78 3.57 -18.43
C CYS A 152 -3.31 3.22 -19.83
N GLU A 153 -3.45 1.92 -20.14
CA GLU A 153 -4.06 1.46 -21.41
C GLU A 153 -5.48 1.99 -21.59
N ARG A 154 -6.21 2.13 -20.48
CA ARG A 154 -7.48 2.82 -20.37
C ARG A 154 -7.54 3.53 -19.00
N PRO A 155 -8.25 4.64 -18.88
CA PRO A 155 -8.60 5.21 -17.58
C PRO A 155 -9.26 4.15 -16.68
N ARG A 156 -8.99 4.21 -15.38
CA ARG A 156 -9.54 3.28 -14.38
C ARG A 156 -10.07 4.05 -13.19
N CYS A 157 -11.23 3.67 -12.66
CA CYS A 157 -11.70 4.14 -11.37
C CYS A 157 -11.02 3.37 -10.22
N LYS A 158 -11.27 3.77 -8.97
CA LYS A 158 -10.69 3.10 -7.80
C LYS A 158 -11.13 1.64 -7.71
N GLU A 159 -12.40 1.35 -7.94
CA GLU A 159 -12.96 0.00 -7.88
C GLU A 159 -12.30 -0.94 -8.89
N ASP A 160 -12.02 -0.44 -10.10
CA ASP A 160 -11.26 -1.16 -11.11
C ASP A 160 -9.84 -1.50 -10.64
N LEU A 161 -9.17 -0.55 -9.98
CA LEU A 161 -7.82 -0.74 -9.46
C LEU A 161 -7.80 -1.72 -8.28
N ASP A 162 -8.75 -1.62 -7.36
CA ASP A 162 -8.92 -2.58 -6.26
C ASP A 162 -9.18 -4.00 -6.80
N GLY A 163 -9.98 -4.12 -7.87
CA GLY A 163 -10.18 -5.37 -8.58
C GLY A 163 -8.89 -5.95 -9.15
N LEU A 164 -8.02 -5.12 -9.76
CA LEU A 164 -6.70 -5.57 -10.24
C LEU A 164 -5.77 -6.00 -9.11
N VAL A 165 -5.80 -5.28 -8.00
CA VAL A 165 -5.00 -5.56 -6.82
C VAL A 165 -5.32 -6.95 -6.28
N LEU A 166 -6.61 -7.29 -6.17
CA LEU A 166 -7.05 -8.59 -5.70
C LEU A 166 -6.79 -9.73 -6.71
N GLN A 167 -6.73 -9.41 -8.00
CA GLN A 167 -6.44 -10.38 -9.07
C GLN A 167 -4.94 -10.51 -9.38
N ASN A 168 -4.07 -9.83 -8.63
CA ASN A 168 -2.64 -9.85 -8.87
C ASN A 168 -2.06 -11.24 -8.53
N PRO A 169 -1.27 -11.87 -9.42
CA PRO A 169 -0.67 -13.18 -9.15
C PRO A 169 0.15 -13.25 -7.86
N ALA A 170 0.76 -12.14 -7.45
CA ALA A 170 1.52 -12.08 -6.20
C ALA A 170 0.65 -12.30 -4.94
N VAL A 171 -0.66 -12.11 -5.06
CA VAL A 171 -1.63 -12.31 -3.96
C VAL A 171 -1.92 -13.79 -3.73
N GLU A 172 -1.87 -14.62 -4.77
CA GLU A 172 -2.22 -16.04 -4.72
C GLU A 172 -1.23 -16.87 -3.90
N PHE A 173 0.05 -16.50 -3.95
CA PHE A 173 1.13 -17.22 -3.28
C PHE A 173 1.54 -16.54 -1.98
N PRO A 174 2.06 -17.28 -0.98
CA PRO A 174 2.62 -16.68 0.22
C PRO A 174 3.73 -15.69 -0.13
N TYR A 175 3.84 -14.62 0.66
CA TYR A 175 4.95 -13.68 0.53
C TYR A 175 6.30 -14.39 0.70
N SER A 176 7.16 -14.25 -0.29
CA SER A 176 8.56 -14.68 -0.29
C SER A 176 9.42 -13.50 -0.69
N TRP A 177 10.41 -13.17 0.12
CA TRP A 177 11.39 -12.14 -0.20
C TRP A 177 12.10 -12.38 -1.53
N VAL A 178 12.22 -13.65 -1.94
CA VAL A 178 12.91 -14.05 -3.18
C VAL A 178 11.93 -14.14 -4.35
N ASP A 179 10.81 -14.82 -4.16
CA ASP A 179 9.98 -15.31 -5.28
C ASP A 179 8.64 -14.60 -5.42
N ASN A 180 8.18 -13.90 -4.36
CA ASN A 180 6.86 -13.27 -4.36
C ASN A 180 6.76 -12.15 -3.31
N ASN A 181 7.11 -10.93 -3.70
CA ASN A 181 7.23 -9.81 -2.78
C ASN A 181 6.57 -8.54 -3.34
N CYS A 182 6.71 -7.43 -2.62
CA CYS A 182 6.18 -6.11 -3.00
C CYS A 182 6.63 -5.63 -4.39
N GLN A 183 7.85 -5.98 -4.83
CA GLN A 183 8.34 -5.66 -6.17
C GLN A 183 7.57 -6.42 -7.24
N HIS A 184 7.39 -7.74 -7.09
CA HIS A 184 6.61 -8.55 -8.03
C HIS A 184 5.17 -8.02 -8.15
N PHE A 185 4.54 -7.79 -7.00
CA PHE A 185 3.19 -7.22 -6.94
C PHE A 185 3.08 -5.88 -7.69
N ALA A 186 3.95 -4.91 -7.38
CA ALA A 186 3.89 -3.58 -7.99
C ALA A 186 4.19 -3.63 -9.51
N VAL A 187 5.13 -4.47 -9.94
CA VAL A 187 5.46 -4.66 -11.35
C VAL A 187 4.29 -5.28 -12.11
N HIS A 188 3.60 -6.28 -11.56
CA HIS A 188 2.43 -6.87 -12.22
C HIS A 188 1.30 -5.86 -12.47
N LEU A 189 1.01 -4.97 -11.50
CA LEU A 189 0.04 -3.89 -11.68
C LEU A 189 0.52 -2.86 -12.70
N TYR A 190 1.79 -2.49 -12.63
CA TYR A 190 2.38 -1.55 -13.58
C TYR A 190 2.29 -2.10 -14.99
N GLU A 191 2.64 -3.34 -15.24
CA GLU A 191 2.70 -3.95 -16.57
C GLU A 191 1.32 -4.17 -17.20
N GLY A 192 0.25 -4.35 -16.41
CA GLY A 192 -1.13 -4.40 -16.92
C GLY A 192 -1.71 -5.82 -17.06
N ALA A 193 -1.24 -6.75 -16.22
CA ALA A 193 -1.58 -8.18 -16.20
C ALA A 193 -0.85 -9.03 -17.26
N ALA A 194 0.21 -9.72 -16.82
CA ALA A 194 0.60 -10.98 -17.44
C ALA A 194 -0.46 -12.04 -17.05
N LYS A 195 -1.58 -12.10 -17.77
CA LYS A 195 -2.36 -13.33 -17.81
C LYS A 195 -1.53 -14.36 -18.57
N HIS A 196 -1.17 -15.43 -17.85
CA HIS A 196 -0.71 -16.73 -18.32
C HIS A 196 -0.59 -16.90 -19.83
N SER A 197 0.66 -16.92 -20.31
CA SER A 197 1.02 -17.72 -21.49
C SER A 197 0.87 -19.19 -21.09
N ALA A 198 -0.29 -19.79 -21.39
CA ALA A 198 -0.48 -21.23 -21.46
C ALA A 198 -1.32 -21.54 -22.70
#